data_AF-A0A931CP56-F1
#
_entry.id   AF-A0A931CP56-F1
#
_cell.length_a   1.000
_cell.length_b   1.000
_cell.length_c   1.000
_cell.angle_alpha   90.00
_cell.angle_beta   90.00
_cell.angle_gamma   90.00
#
_symmetry.space_group_name_H-M   'P 1'
#
loop_
_entity.id
_entity.type
_entity.pdbx_description
1 polymer ?
#
loop_
_entity_poly.entity_id
_entity_poly.type
_entity_poly.pdbx_seq_one_letter_code
_entity_poly.pdbx_strand_id
1 'polypeptide(L)'
;TDLGKQGIHIVNRQLGTGTRKLFDKLLEEHDIQGENLQGYDTLLSRHMDVGLEILNGNADAGPAIRPVANILGLDFIPVCWERFDLLIAKDKFFEQGIQLFLSLLKGKVIQQTAEKYGGYDLSMTGKMIYPPS
;
A
#
# COMPACT_ATOMS: atom_id res chain seq x y z
N THR A 1 21.12 -8.79 3.58
CA THR A 1 19.64 -8.69 3.57
C THR A 1 19.05 -10.05 3.22
N ASP A 2 17.90 -10.41 3.79
CA ASP A 2 17.33 -11.78 3.67
C ASP A 2 16.90 -12.10 2.24
N LEU A 3 16.23 -11.15 1.58
CA LEU A 3 15.77 -11.26 0.18
C LEU A 3 16.88 -11.61 -0.82
N GLY A 4 18.13 -11.23 -0.55
CA GLY A 4 19.28 -11.55 -1.41
C GLY A 4 19.85 -12.96 -1.23
N LYS A 5 19.29 -13.78 -0.33
CA LYS A 5 19.72 -15.17 -0.13
C LYS A 5 19.08 -16.08 -1.19
N GLN A 6 19.80 -17.14 -1.56
CA GLN A 6 19.26 -18.17 -2.45
C GLN A 6 18.02 -18.84 -1.84
N GLY A 7 16.99 -19.04 -2.66
CA GLY A 7 15.81 -19.83 -2.32
C GLY A 7 14.57 -19.04 -1.90
N ILE A 8 14.60 -17.70 -1.91
CA ILE A 8 13.41 -16.88 -1.68
C ILE A 8 12.77 -16.52 -3.03
N HIS A 9 11.53 -16.94 -3.21
CA HIS A 9 10.69 -16.62 -4.35
C HIS A 9 9.80 -15.41 -4.02
N ILE A 10 9.87 -14.36 -4.82
CA ILE A 10 9.04 -13.18 -4.67
C ILE A 10 8.01 -13.05 -5.78
N VAL A 11 6.97 -12.27 -5.51
CA VAL A 11 6.08 -11.71 -6.54
C VAL A 11 6.03 -10.21 -6.40
N ASN A 12 5.73 -9.52 -7.50
CA ASN A 12 5.81 -8.07 -7.58
C ASN A 12 4.50 -7.42 -8.00
N ARG A 13 4.37 -6.12 -7.71
CA ARG A 13 3.30 -5.28 -8.27
C ARG A 13 3.66 -4.90 -9.71
N GLN A 14 2.63 -4.58 -10.50
CA GLN A 14 2.80 -4.04 -11.86
C GLN A 14 3.80 -2.88 -11.91
N LEU A 15 4.55 -2.85 -13.01
CA LEU A 15 5.46 -1.75 -13.33
C LEU A 15 4.71 -0.42 -13.35
N GLY A 16 5.37 0.63 -12.88
CA GLY A 16 4.81 1.98 -12.82
C GLY A 16 4.00 2.28 -11.54
N THR A 17 3.57 1.28 -10.78
CA THR A 17 2.93 1.50 -9.47
C THR A 17 3.90 2.11 -8.46
N GLY A 18 3.40 2.95 -7.55
CA GLY A 18 4.22 3.55 -6.49
C GLY A 18 4.92 2.49 -5.63
N THR A 19 4.21 1.42 -5.30
CA THR A 19 4.74 0.28 -4.57
C THR A 19 5.90 -0.41 -5.28
N ARG A 20 5.79 -0.65 -6.60
CA ARG A 20 6.89 -1.25 -7.38
C ARG A 20 8.11 -0.33 -7.42
N LYS A 21 7.90 0.96 -7.70
CA LYS A 21 8.99 1.96 -7.71
C LYS A 21 9.72 2.03 -6.37
N LEU A 22 8.98 2.02 -5.26
CA LEU A 22 9.57 2.02 -3.93
C LEU A 22 10.38 0.74 -3.69
N PHE A 23 9.83 -0.42 -4.05
CA PHE A 23 10.51 -1.69 -3.87
C PHE A 23 11.83 -1.76 -4.65
N ASP A 24 11.82 -1.37 -5.92
CA ASP A 24 13.02 -1.33 -6.76
C ASP A 24 14.09 -0.39 -6.19
N LYS A 25 13.66 0.80 -5.75
CA LYS A 25 14.57 1.76 -5.08
C LYS A 25 15.21 1.16 -3.83
N LEU A 26 14.44 0.44 -3.01
CA LEU A 26 14.97 -0.18 -1.78
C LEU A 26 15.93 -1.33 -2.07
N LEU A 27 15.68 -2.10 -3.14
CA LEU A 27 16.63 -3.12 -3.59
C LEU A 27 17.96 -2.47 -4.01
N GLU A 28 17.89 -1.40 -4.79
CA GLU A 28 19.05 -0.62 -5.23
C GLU A 28 19.83 -0.03 -4.04
N GLU A 29 19.15 0.58 -3.06
CA GLU A 29 19.77 1.13 -1.84
C GLU A 29 20.50 0.08 -0.98
N HIS A 30 20.21 -1.21 -1.19
CA HIS A 30 20.85 -2.33 -0.49
C HIS A 30 21.75 -3.17 -1.39
N ASP A 31 22.12 -2.65 -2.57
CA ASP A 31 22.97 -3.32 -3.57
C ASP A 31 22.40 -4.69 -4.03
N ILE A 32 21.08 -4.86 -3.98
CA ILE A 32 20.39 -6.06 -4.46
C ILE A 32 19.91 -5.82 -5.89
N GLN A 33 20.44 -6.58 -6.84
CA GLN A 33 19.91 -6.59 -8.20
C GLN A 33 18.61 -7.39 -8.23
N GLY A 34 17.48 -6.73 -8.54
CA GLY A 34 16.16 -7.37 -8.58
C GLY A 34 16.12 -8.59 -9.50
N GLU A 35 16.84 -8.54 -10.62
CA GLU A 35 16.99 -9.62 -11.60
C GLU A 35 17.56 -10.93 -11.00
N ASN A 36 18.29 -10.83 -9.89
CA ASN A 36 18.82 -11.99 -9.17
C ASN A 36 17.80 -12.62 -8.20
N LEU A 37 16.64 -11.98 -8.01
CA LEU A 37 15.56 -12.49 -7.17
C LEU A 37 14.66 -13.39 -8.01
N GLN A 38 14.41 -14.59 -7.50
CA GLN A 38 13.48 -15.51 -8.12
C GLN A 38 12.07 -14.88 -8.13
N GLY A 39 11.40 -14.89 -9.29
CA GLY A 39 10.05 -14.33 -9.45
C GLY A 39 9.96 -12.81 -9.48
N TYR A 40 11.09 -12.10 -9.62
CA TYR A 40 11.10 -10.64 -9.76
C TYR A 40 10.16 -10.10 -10.85
N ASP A 41 10.04 -10.83 -11.96
CA ASP A 41 9.18 -10.50 -13.09
C ASP A 41 7.76 -11.10 -13.00
N THR A 42 7.41 -11.75 -11.89
CA THR A 42 6.04 -12.20 -11.63
C THR A 42 5.19 -11.00 -11.20
N LEU A 43 4.57 -10.33 -12.19
CA LEU A 43 3.83 -9.08 -11.97
C LEU A 43 2.35 -9.32 -11.71
N LEU A 44 1.85 -8.74 -10.62
CA LEU A 44 0.46 -8.85 -10.19
C LEU A 44 -0.24 -7.49 -10.17
N SER A 45 -1.52 -7.50 -10.50
CA SER A 45 -2.33 -6.29 -10.75
C SER A 45 -2.92 -5.68 -9.48
N ARG A 46 -3.23 -6.48 -8.46
CA ARG A 46 -3.77 -6.01 -7.17
C ARG A 46 -2.88 -6.41 -5.99
N HIS A 47 -2.95 -5.64 -4.89
CA HIS A 47 -2.28 -6.02 -3.64
C HIS A 47 -2.82 -7.34 -3.08
N MET A 48 -4.13 -7.59 -3.25
CA MET A 48 -4.74 -8.84 -2.82
C MET A 48 -4.12 -10.04 -3.53
N ASP A 49 -3.82 -9.93 -4.84
CA ASP A 49 -3.21 -11.00 -5.62
C ASP A 49 -1.84 -11.38 -5.06
N VAL A 50 -1.02 -10.39 -4.65
CA VAL A 50 0.27 -10.62 -3.98
C VAL A 50 0.09 -11.45 -2.70
N GLY A 51 -0.87 -11.07 -1.87
CA GLY A 51 -1.15 -11.79 -0.63
C GLY A 51 -1.64 -13.22 -0.87
N LEU A 52 -2.45 -13.44 -1.91
CA LEU A 52 -2.94 -14.77 -2.27
C LEU A 52 -1.83 -15.69 -2.78
N GLU A 53 -0.87 -15.20 -3.57
CA GLU A 53 0.28 -16.00 -4.00
C GLU A 53 1.12 -16.47 -2.80
N ILE A 54 1.30 -15.59 -1.80
CA ILE A 54 2.03 -15.94 -0.58
C ILE A 54 1.24 -16.94 0.26
N LEU A 55 -0.06 -16.70 0.47
CA LEU A 55 -0.93 -17.59 1.24
C LEU A 55 -0.99 -19.00 0.64
N ASN A 56 -0.95 -19.11 -0.68
CA ASN A 56 -0.96 -20.39 -1.40
C ASN A 56 0.41 -21.10 -1.42
N GLY A 57 1.47 -20.45 -0.92
CA GLY A 57 2.84 -20.99 -0.95
C GLY A 57 3.49 -20.92 -2.34
N ASN A 58 2.93 -20.14 -3.27
CA ASN A 58 3.54 -19.92 -4.58
C ASN A 58 4.68 -18.91 -4.52
N ALA A 59 4.73 -18.07 -3.47
CA ALA A 59 5.77 -17.10 -3.21
C ALA A 59 6.03 -16.97 -1.70
N ASP A 60 7.22 -16.53 -1.32
CA ASP A 60 7.61 -16.31 0.07
C ASP A 60 7.35 -14.86 0.50
N ALA A 61 7.47 -13.90 -0.42
CA ALA A 61 7.29 -12.48 -0.11
C ALA A 61 6.84 -11.66 -1.34
N GLY A 62 6.32 -10.47 -1.09
CA GLY A 62 5.98 -9.52 -2.13
C GLY A 62 5.53 -8.17 -1.56
N PRO A 63 5.73 -7.06 -2.29
CA PRO A 63 5.40 -5.75 -1.76
C PRO A 63 3.87 -5.51 -1.82
N ALA A 64 3.28 -5.27 -0.65
CA ALA A 64 1.85 -5.05 -0.49
C ALA A 64 1.53 -4.04 0.62
N ILE A 65 0.24 -3.78 0.86
CA ILE A 65 -0.24 -2.92 1.94
C ILE A 65 -0.65 -3.77 3.16
N ARG A 66 -0.41 -3.23 4.36
CA ARG A 66 -0.73 -3.91 5.63
C ARG A 66 -2.16 -4.46 5.75
N PRO A 67 -3.21 -3.76 5.27
CA PRO A 67 -4.57 -4.30 5.27
C PRO A 67 -4.70 -5.68 4.61
N VAL A 68 -3.96 -5.95 3.54
CA VAL A 68 -4.01 -7.26 2.85
C VAL A 68 -3.43 -8.36 3.73
N ALA A 69 -2.27 -8.10 4.35
CA ALA A 69 -1.65 -9.06 5.27
C ALA A 69 -2.58 -9.38 6.44
N ASN A 70 -3.21 -8.36 7.05
CA ASN A 70 -4.18 -8.55 8.13
C ASN A 70 -5.41 -9.37 7.69
N ILE A 71 -5.96 -9.12 6.50
CA ILE A 71 -7.11 -9.87 5.97
C ILE A 71 -6.78 -11.34 5.78
N LEU A 72 -5.57 -11.64 5.31
CA LEU A 72 -5.13 -13.00 4.98
C LEU A 72 -4.39 -13.71 6.12
N GLY A 73 -4.20 -13.04 7.27
CA GLY A 73 -3.46 -13.59 8.41
C GLY A 73 -1.97 -13.79 8.14
N LEU A 74 -1.38 -12.98 7.27
CA LEU A 74 0.04 -13.03 6.92
C LEU A 74 0.87 -12.07 7.77
N ASP A 75 2.16 -12.39 7.94
CA ASP A 75 3.12 -11.47 8.52
C ASP A 75 3.34 -10.24 7.63
N PHE A 76 3.67 -9.10 8.26
CA PHE A 76 3.90 -7.85 7.55
C PHE A 76 5.08 -7.07 8.10
N ILE A 77 6.05 -6.80 7.23
CA ILE A 77 7.23 -5.97 7.53
C ILE A 77 6.95 -4.53 7.04
N PRO A 78 6.83 -3.53 7.94
CA PRO A 78 6.61 -2.15 7.54
C PRO A 78 7.86 -1.55 6.88
N VAL A 79 7.66 -1.00 5.69
CA VAL A 79 8.72 -0.33 4.93
C VAL A 79 8.55 1.19 4.97
N CYS A 80 7.33 1.69 4.75
CA CYS A 80 7.02 3.11 4.83
C CYS A 80 5.53 3.33 5.12
N TRP A 81 5.18 4.58 5.44
CA TRP A 81 3.81 5.06 5.41
C TRP A 81 3.55 5.78 4.08
N GLU A 82 2.44 5.45 3.42
CA GLU A 82 1.96 6.17 2.25
C GLU A 82 0.80 7.09 2.66
N ARG A 83 0.93 8.38 2.35
CA ARG A 83 -0.08 9.39 2.64
C ARG A 83 -0.87 9.69 1.37
N PHE A 84 -2.19 9.71 1.50
CA PHE A 84 -3.09 10.09 0.43
C PHE A 84 -3.74 11.44 0.74
N ASP A 85 -3.68 12.35 -0.22
CA ASP A 85 -4.39 13.62 -0.17
C ASP A 85 -5.51 13.61 -1.22
N LEU A 86 -6.68 14.15 -0.87
CA LEU A 86 -7.79 14.34 -1.80
C LEU A 86 -7.77 15.76 -2.36
N LEU A 87 -7.67 15.87 -3.67
CA LEU A 87 -7.79 17.15 -4.38
C LEU A 87 -9.26 17.42 -4.72
N ILE A 88 -9.74 18.60 -4.31
CA ILE A 88 -11.11 19.06 -4.58
C ILE A 88 -11.00 20.40 -5.28
N ALA A 89 -11.64 20.52 -6.44
CA ALA A 89 -11.74 21.80 -7.15
C ALA A 89 -12.54 22.82 -6.31
N LYS A 90 -12.07 24.07 -6.26
CA LYS A 90 -12.62 25.10 -5.36
C LYS A 90 -14.11 25.37 -5.61
N ASP A 91 -14.52 25.36 -6.88
CA ASP A 91 -15.91 25.53 -7.33
C ASP A 91 -16.81 24.35 -6.97
N LYS A 92 -16.23 23.15 -6.76
CA LYS A 92 -16.93 21.93 -6.34
C LYS A 92 -17.00 21.75 -4.83
N PHE A 93 -16.20 22.51 -4.08
CA PHE A 93 -16.03 22.28 -2.65
C PHE A 93 -17.37 22.31 -1.88
N PHE A 94 -18.25 23.26 -2.19
CA PHE A 94 -19.54 23.41 -1.49
C PHE A 94 -20.67 22.54 -2.04
N GLU A 95 -20.41 21.68 -3.02
CA GLU A 95 -21.44 20.76 -3.51
C GLU A 95 -21.84 19.78 -2.41
N GLN A 96 -23.14 19.48 -2.32
CA GLN A 96 -23.70 18.64 -1.26
C GLN A 96 -23.00 17.28 -1.17
N GLY A 97 -22.72 16.64 -2.31
CA GLY A 97 -22.03 15.35 -2.35
C GLY A 97 -20.63 15.40 -1.76
N ILE A 98 -19.88 16.47 -2.04
CA ILE A 98 -18.53 16.68 -1.47
C ILE A 98 -18.61 16.89 0.04
N GLN A 99 -19.54 17.72 0.51
CA GLN A 99 -19.72 17.97 1.94
C GLN A 99 -20.16 16.71 2.71
N LEU A 100 -21.03 15.89 2.12
CA LEU A 100 -21.42 14.59 2.69
C LEU A 100 -20.24 13.63 2.75
N PHE A 101 -19.43 13.54 1.69
CA PHE A 101 -18.23 12.71 1.67
C PHE A 101 -17.21 13.14 2.72
N LEU A 102 -16.93 14.45 2.83
CA LEU A 102 -16.02 14.99 3.85
C LEU A 102 -16.52 14.74 5.28
N SER A 103 -17.84 14.75 5.48
CA SER A 103 -18.46 14.39 6.76
C SER A 103 -18.32 12.91 7.06
N LEU A 104 -18.49 12.04 6.05
CA LEU A 104 -18.28 10.60 6.16
C LEU A 104 -16.86 10.25 6.59
N LEU A 105 -15.84 10.95 6.06
CA LEU A 105 -14.42 10.75 6.43
C LEU A 105 -14.16 10.90 7.94
N LYS A 106 -14.97 11.72 8.63
CA LYS A 106 -14.89 11.95 10.08
C LYS A 106 -15.84 11.05 10.89
N GLY A 107 -16.62 10.22 10.21
CA GLY A 107 -17.62 9.36 10.81
C GLY A 107 -17.04 8.10 11.45
N LYS A 108 -17.79 7.53 12.39
CA LYS A 108 -17.43 6.28 13.09
C LYS A 108 -17.19 5.11 12.13
N VAL A 109 -17.90 5.07 11.00
CA VAL A 109 -17.75 4.00 10.00
C VAL A 109 -16.33 3.93 9.45
N ILE A 110 -15.65 5.07 9.26
CA ILE A 110 -14.26 5.11 8.79
C ILE A 110 -13.31 4.62 9.87
N GLN A 111 -13.51 5.07 11.12
CA GLN A 111 -12.71 4.62 12.27
C GLN A 111 -12.82 3.11 12.44
N GLN A 112 -14.04 2.57 12.47
CA GLN A 112 -14.29 1.14 12.63
C GLN A 112 -13.73 0.32 11.45
N THR A 113 -13.83 0.85 10.23
CA THR A 113 -13.28 0.18 9.04
C THR A 113 -11.75 0.15 9.10
N ALA A 114 -11.11 1.25 9.49
CA ALA A 114 -9.67 1.34 9.66
C ALA A 114 -9.15 0.42 10.78
N GLU A 115 -9.86 0.37 11.91
CA GLU A 115 -9.55 -0.55 13.02
C GLU A 115 -9.69 -2.01 12.59
N LYS A 116 -10.78 -2.35 11.90
CA LYS A 116 -11.06 -3.71 11.43
C LYS A 116 -9.97 -4.23 10.50
N TYR A 117 -9.56 -3.43 9.52
CA TYR A 117 -8.55 -3.86 8.56
C TYR A 117 -7.12 -3.63 9.04
N GLY A 118 -6.92 -2.70 9.98
CA GLY A 118 -5.62 -2.29 10.49
C GLY A 118 -4.72 -1.65 9.43
N GLY A 119 -3.64 -1.01 9.88
CA GLY A 119 -2.64 -0.41 8.98
C GLY A 119 -3.03 0.90 8.33
N TYR A 120 -3.95 1.64 8.95
CA TYR A 120 -4.28 3.01 8.60
C TYR A 120 -3.99 3.94 9.78
N ASP A 121 -3.34 5.07 9.52
CA ASP A 121 -3.30 6.19 10.45
C ASP A 121 -4.35 7.22 10.03
N LEU A 122 -5.31 7.50 10.92
CA LEU A 122 -6.38 8.46 10.68
C LEU A 122 -6.12 9.85 11.26
N SER A 123 -4.92 10.12 11.80
CA SER A 123 -4.56 11.37 12.46
C SER A 123 -4.77 12.63 11.60
N MET A 124 -4.71 12.48 10.27
CA MET A 124 -4.89 13.56 9.29
C MET A 124 -6.18 13.48 8.48
N THR A 125 -6.99 12.44 8.67
CA THR A 125 -8.19 12.19 7.87
C THR A 125 -9.20 13.33 8.01
N GLY A 126 -9.68 13.84 6.87
CA GLY A 126 -10.68 14.91 6.81
C GLY A 126 -10.16 16.30 7.21
N LYS A 127 -8.85 16.47 7.40
CA LYS A 127 -8.23 17.79 7.57
C LYS A 127 -8.02 18.44 6.20
N MET A 128 -8.31 19.73 6.11
CA MET A 128 -7.97 20.53 4.93
C MET A 128 -6.53 20.99 5.03
N ILE A 129 -5.79 20.82 3.95
CA ILE A 129 -4.44 21.35 3.76
C ILE A 129 -4.47 22.32 2.58
N TYR A 130 -3.76 23.43 2.72
CA TYR A 130 -3.57 24.38 1.64
C TYR A 130 -2.11 24.33 1.22
N PRO A 131 -1.80 24.42 -0.09
CA PRO A 131 -0.42 24.57 -0.51
C PRO A 131 0.19 25.82 0.15
N PRO A 132 1.49 25.77 0.50
CA PRO A 132 2.18 26.96 1.01
C PRO A 132 2.01 28.13 0.03
N SER A 133 1.74 29.31 0.60
CA SER A 133 1.59 30.57 -0.15
C SER A 133 2.91 31.07 -0.70
#